data_AF-A0A7D4BA43-F1
#
_entry.id   AF-A0A7D4BA43-F1
#
_cell.length_a   1.000
_cell.length_b   1.000
_cell.length_c   1.000
_cell.angle_alpha   90.00
_cell.angle_beta   90.00
_cell.angle_gamma   90.00
#
_symmetry.space_group_name_H-M   'P 1'
#
loop_
_entity.id
_entity.type
_entity.pdbx_description
1 polymer ?
#
loop_
_entity_poly.entity_id
_entity_poly.type
_entity_poly.pdbx_seq_one_letter_code
_entity_poly.pdbx_strand_id
1 'polypeptide(L)'
;MPTQIVQVPGHAWQAVGGKATKRVIATLNGHPERLGLLPQEGGGRYLMLRKTLCQRLGLAIGQALEISLAPDPNPDYVALPDELAEALAAWPEAEVAFQAHTGAMRRAMARKVADAKRPDTRARYAVELAERLAQGGHPFRAS
;
A
#
# COMPACT_ATOMS: atom_id res chain seq x y z
N MET A 1 -0.24 -13.35 -14.28
CA MET A 1 0.40 -12.05 -14.54
C MET A 1 1.36 -11.68 -13.42
N PRO A 2 2.64 -11.39 -13.69
CA PRO A 2 3.58 -10.91 -12.66
C PRO A 2 3.34 -9.43 -12.33
N THR A 3 3.99 -8.93 -11.27
CA THR A 3 4.07 -7.50 -10.96
C THR A 3 4.67 -6.74 -12.13
N GLN A 4 4.10 -5.58 -12.46
CA GLN A 4 4.53 -4.72 -13.55
C GLN A 4 5.08 -3.40 -13.03
N ILE A 5 5.98 -2.80 -13.80
CA ILE A 5 6.53 -1.47 -13.55
C ILE A 5 6.09 -0.57 -14.70
N VAL A 6 5.50 0.57 -14.37
CA VAL A 6 5.20 1.62 -15.34
C VAL A 6 6.11 2.81 -15.06
N GLN A 7 6.97 3.13 -16.01
CA GLN A 7 7.80 4.32 -15.94
C GLN A 7 6.92 5.55 -16.13
N VAL A 8 7.05 6.52 -15.21
CA VAL A 8 6.28 7.76 -15.28
C VAL A 8 7.13 8.81 -15.99
N PRO A 9 6.66 9.38 -17.11
CA PRO A 9 7.40 10.41 -17.83
C PRO A 9 7.72 11.62 -16.94
N GLY A 10 8.86 12.27 -17.23
CA GLY A 10 9.37 13.43 -16.48
C GLY A 10 8.32 14.49 -16.17
N HIS A 11 7.65 14.97 -17.21
CA HIS A 11 6.62 16.00 -17.11
C HIS A 11 5.43 15.56 -16.24
N ALA A 12 5.03 14.29 -16.28
CA ALA A 12 3.87 13.78 -15.57
C ALA A 12 4.10 13.72 -14.05
N TRP A 13 5.26 13.20 -13.60
CA TRP A 13 5.54 13.15 -12.16
C TRP A 13 5.93 14.51 -11.59
N GLN A 14 6.47 15.43 -12.41
CA GLN A 14 6.69 16.82 -12.03
C GLN A 14 5.37 17.58 -11.82
N ALA A 15 4.39 17.39 -12.71
CA ALA A 15 3.09 18.04 -12.61
C ALA A 15 2.31 17.69 -11.33
N VAL A 16 2.53 16.49 -10.76
CA VAL A 16 1.88 16.05 -9.52
C VAL A 16 2.70 16.36 -8.25
N GLY A 17 3.62 17.34 -8.30
CA GLY A 17 4.38 17.81 -7.13
C GLY A 17 5.82 17.29 -7.03
N GLY A 18 6.32 16.65 -8.09
CA GLY A 18 7.75 16.37 -8.23
C GLY A 18 8.31 15.46 -7.13
N LYS A 19 9.47 15.83 -6.58
CA LYS A 19 10.22 14.96 -5.67
C LYS A 19 9.53 14.73 -4.33
N ALA A 20 8.73 15.69 -3.87
CA ALA A 20 8.01 15.63 -2.60
C ALA A 20 6.84 14.63 -2.64
N THR A 21 6.25 14.41 -3.81
CA THR A 21 5.13 13.48 -3.96
C THR A 21 5.60 12.03 -3.90
N LYS A 22 5.13 11.31 -2.88
CA LYS A 22 5.39 9.88 -2.69
C LYS A 22 4.19 9.00 -3.03
N ARG A 23 3.00 9.60 -3.07
CA ARG A 23 1.71 8.91 -3.22
C ARG A 23 0.86 9.67 -4.22
N VAL A 24 0.22 8.91 -5.09
CA VAL A 24 -0.65 9.42 -6.13
C VAL A 24 -1.92 8.57 -6.19
N ILE A 25 -2.99 9.19 -6.63
CA ILE A 25 -4.15 8.49 -7.18
C ILE A 25 -3.87 8.35 -8.68
N ALA A 26 -3.71 7.10 -9.14
CA ALA A 26 -3.52 6.77 -10.54
C ALA A 26 -4.83 6.19 -11.09
N THR A 27 -5.37 6.78 -12.15
CA THR A 27 -6.54 6.22 -12.84
C THR A 27 -6.06 5.37 -14.01
N LEU A 28 -6.17 4.05 -13.88
CA LEU A 28 -5.70 3.06 -14.85
C LEU A 28 -6.88 2.57 -15.68
N ASN A 29 -6.96 2.93 -16.97
CA ASN A 29 -8.11 2.62 -17.84
C ASN A 29 -9.47 2.96 -17.17
N GLY A 30 -9.56 4.14 -16.54
CA GLY A 30 -10.76 4.58 -15.81
C GLY A 30 -10.89 4.09 -14.36
N HIS A 31 -10.01 3.21 -13.88
CA HIS A 31 -10.07 2.68 -12.50
C HIS A 31 -9.08 3.40 -11.57
N PRO A 32 -9.54 4.13 -10.55
CA PRO A 32 -8.66 4.81 -9.61
C PRO A 32 -8.00 3.83 -8.65
N GLU A 33 -6.70 3.99 -8.43
CA GLU A 33 -5.90 3.20 -7.52
C GLU A 33 -4.88 4.09 -6.78
N ARG A 34 -4.75 3.92 -5.46
CA ARG A 34 -3.76 4.68 -4.68
C ARG A 34 -2.39 4.00 -4.72
N LEU A 35 -1.47 4.54 -5.51
CA LEU A 35 -0.15 3.95 -5.74
C LEU A 35 0.98 4.76 -5.11
N GLY A 36 2.13 4.10 -4.93
CA GLY A 36 3.37 4.78 -4.59
C GLY A 36 4.02 5.31 -5.86
N LEU A 37 4.47 6.57 -5.83
CA LEU A 37 5.30 7.17 -6.88
C LEU A 37 6.77 6.98 -6.49
N LEU A 38 7.30 5.82 -6.85
CA LEU A 38 8.58 5.31 -6.34
C LEU A 38 9.76 5.94 -7.08
N PRO A 39 10.87 6.25 -6.38
CA PRO A 39 12.10 6.73 -7.01
C PRO A 39 12.77 5.60 -7.81
N GLN A 40 13.26 5.94 -8.99
CA GLN A 40 14.13 5.08 -9.79
C GLN A 40 15.58 5.56 -9.70
N GLU A 41 16.54 4.64 -9.83
CA GLU A 41 17.92 4.99 -10.12
C GLU A 41 17.99 5.90 -11.36
N GLY A 42 18.87 6.91 -11.34
CA GLY A 42 18.93 7.92 -12.39
C GLY A 42 17.91 9.06 -12.26
N GLY A 43 17.13 9.12 -11.16
CA GLY A 43 16.27 10.27 -10.84
C GLY A 43 14.86 10.23 -11.44
N GLY A 44 14.50 9.12 -12.09
CA GLY A 44 13.15 8.86 -12.60
C GLY A 44 12.14 8.50 -11.50
N ARG A 45 10.89 8.28 -11.93
CA ARG A 45 9.80 7.80 -11.09
C ARG A 45 9.03 6.69 -11.78
N TYR A 46 8.54 5.73 -11.01
CA TYR A 46 7.72 4.65 -11.53
C TYR A 46 6.56 4.29 -10.60
N LEU A 47 5.56 3.63 -11.17
CA LEU A 47 4.47 2.98 -10.45
C LEU A 47 4.71 1.47 -10.46
N MET A 48 4.55 0.85 -9.30
CA MET A 48 4.56 -0.61 -9.19
C MET A 48 3.11 -1.13 -9.18
N LEU A 49 2.74 -1.84 -10.24
CA LEU A 49 1.44 -2.49 -10.37
C LEU A 49 1.55 -3.93 -9.90
N ARG A 50 0.96 -4.24 -8.75
CA ARG A 50 1.03 -5.58 -8.16
C ARG A 50 0.28 -6.60 -9.01
N LYS A 51 0.70 -7.87 -8.95
CA LYS A 51 0.02 -9.00 -9.61
C LYS A 51 -1.51 -8.99 -9.45
N THR A 52 -2.03 -8.75 -8.26
CA THR A 52 -3.49 -8.75 -8.00
C THR A 52 -4.20 -7.59 -8.70
N LEU A 53 -3.59 -6.40 -8.73
CA LEU A 53 -4.11 -5.25 -9.47
C LEU A 53 -4.10 -5.53 -10.97
N CYS A 54 -2.99 -6.06 -11.50
CA CYS A 54 -2.91 -6.43 -12.91
C CYS A 54 -3.96 -7.47 -13.30
N GLN A 55 -4.17 -8.49 -12.47
CA GLN A 55 -5.22 -9.50 -12.69
C GLN A 55 -6.62 -8.89 -12.66
N ARG A 56 -6.90 -8.03 -11.70
CA ARG A 56 -8.21 -7.37 -11.56
C ARG A 56 -8.54 -6.47 -12.74
N LEU A 57 -7.55 -5.76 -13.27
CA LEU A 57 -7.72 -4.82 -14.38
C LEU A 57 -7.38 -5.42 -15.75
N GLY A 58 -7.09 -6.73 -15.84
CA GLY A 58 -6.74 -7.40 -17.08
C GLY A 58 -5.48 -6.88 -17.76
N LEU A 59 -4.54 -6.29 -17.01
CA LEU A 59 -3.34 -5.66 -17.56
C LEU A 59 -2.30 -6.71 -17.99
N ALA A 60 -1.76 -6.55 -19.19
CA ALA A 60 -0.69 -7.39 -19.74
C ALA A 60 0.54 -6.59 -20.17
N ILE A 61 1.70 -7.26 -20.23
CA ILE A 61 2.92 -6.67 -20.80
C ILE A 61 2.71 -6.39 -22.28
N GLY A 62 3.19 -5.23 -22.74
CA GLY A 62 3.05 -4.78 -24.14
C GLY A 62 1.70 -4.16 -24.47
N GLN A 63 0.74 -4.16 -23.54
CA GLN A 63 -0.54 -3.48 -23.70
C GLN A 63 -0.38 -1.96 -23.53
N ALA A 64 -1.09 -1.19 -24.35
CA ALA A 64 -1.27 0.24 -24.11
C ALA A 64 -2.13 0.46 -22.85
N LEU A 65 -1.68 1.35 -21.97
CA LEU A 65 -2.33 1.65 -20.69
C LEU A 65 -2.50 3.16 -20.57
N GLU A 66 -3.75 3.61 -20.48
CA GLU A 66 -4.05 5.01 -20.20
C GLU A 66 -3.96 5.27 -18.70
N ILE A 67 -3.18 6.29 -18.32
CA ILE A 67 -2.95 6.66 -16.92
C ILE A 67 -3.10 8.16 -16.74
N SER A 68 -3.97 8.57 -15.81
CA SER A 68 -3.95 9.91 -15.23
C SER A 68 -3.43 9.87 -13.79
N LEU A 69 -2.71 10.90 -13.37
CA LEU A 69 -2.13 11.00 -12.03
C LEU A 69 -2.61 12.26 -11.33
N ALA A 70 -2.96 12.12 -10.06
CA ALA A 70 -3.17 13.23 -9.14
C ALA A 70 -2.40 12.97 -7.83
N PRO A 71 -1.90 14.00 -7.14
CA PRO A 71 -1.37 13.84 -5.78
C PRO A 71 -2.42 13.18 -4.87
N ASP A 72 -2.03 12.23 -4.03
CA ASP A 72 -2.94 11.68 -3.02
C ASP A 72 -3.17 12.76 -1.94
N PRO A 73 -4.41 13.25 -1.71
CA PRO A 73 -4.68 14.25 -0.69
C PRO A 73 -4.46 13.71 0.73
N ASN A 74 -4.47 12.39 0.90
CA ASN A 74 -4.29 11.71 2.18
C ASN A 74 -3.21 10.62 2.05
N PRO A 75 -1.93 10.99 1.86
CA PRO A 75 -0.85 10.04 1.53
C PRO A 75 -0.56 9.02 2.65
N ASP A 76 -0.90 9.38 3.89
CA ASP A 76 -0.75 8.56 5.09
C ASP A 76 -2.01 7.80 5.47
N TYR A 77 -3.12 7.97 4.73
CA TYR A 77 -4.31 7.16 4.93
C TYR A 77 -4.01 5.67 4.68
N VAL A 78 -4.50 4.85 5.60
CA VAL A 78 -4.42 3.40 5.55
C VAL A 78 -5.82 2.86 5.77
N ALA A 79 -6.37 2.19 4.76
CA ALA A 79 -7.59 1.42 4.93
C ALA A 79 -7.26 0.17 5.77
N LEU A 80 -7.78 0.11 6.98
CA LEU A 80 -7.65 -1.05 7.87
C LEU A 80 -8.75 -2.06 7.55
N PRO A 81 -8.45 -3.37 7.46
CA PRO A 81 -9.50 -4.38 7.53
C PRO A 81 -10.12 -4.41 8.92
N ASP A 82 -11.42 -4.74 9.00
CA ASP A 82 -12.20 -4.73 10.23
C ASP A 82 -11.53 -5.54 11.35
N GLU A 83 -11.00 -6.73 11.02
CA GLU A 83 -10.35 -7.58 12.01
C GLU A 83 -9.11 -6.92 12.64
N LEU A 84 -8.34 -6.13 11.86
CA LEU A 84 -7.19 -5.40 12.39
C LEU A 84 -7.61 -4.18 13.20
N ALA A 85 -8.65 -3.47 12.77
CA ALA A 85 -9.18 -2.35 13.53
C ALA A 85 -9.70 -2.81 14.91
N GLU A 86 -10.42 -3.93 14.95
CA GLU A 86 -10.89 -4.53 16.21
C GLU A 86 -9.73 -4.98 17.10
N ALA A 87 -8.72 -5.66 16.55
CA ALA A 87 -7.56 -6.12 17.33
C ALA A 87 -6.75 -4.95 17.93
N LEU A 88 -6.56 -3.86 17.17
CA LEU A 88 -5.87 -2.67 17.68
C LEU A 88 -6.70 -1.94 18.75
N ALA A 89 -8.03 -1.89 18.60
CA ALA A 89 -8.92 -1.32 19.61
C ALA A 89 -8.91 -2.11 20.93
N ALA A 90 -8.68 -3.42 20.87
CA ALA A 90 -8.57 -4.28 22.06
C ALA A 90 -7.26 -4.09 22.84
N TRP A 91 -6.21 -3.57 22.20
CA TRP A 91 -4.89 -3.33 22.82
C TRP A 91 -4.39 -1.92 22.54
N PRO A 92 -4.67 -0.94 23.42
CA PRO A 92 -4.26 0.45 23.24
C PRO A 92 -2.75 0.63 22.99
N GLU A 93 -1.90 -0.20 23.60
CA GLU A 93 -0.46 -0.19 23.38
C GLU A 93 -0.09 -0.58 21.94
N ALA A 94 -0.82 -1.54 21.36
CA ALA A 94 -0.66 -1.95 19.97
C ALA A 94 -1.08 -0.85 19.01
N GLU A 95 -2.18 -0.13 19.29
CA GLU A 95 -2.62 1.01 18.50
C GLU A 95 -1.57 2.13 18.51
N VAL A 96 -1.02 2.47 19.68
CA VAL A 96 0.06 3.47 19.79
C VAL A 96 1.30 3.04 18.98
N ALA A 97 1.73 1.78 19.12
CA ALA A 97 2.85 1.23 18.36
C ALA A 97 2.57 1.21 16.84
N PHE A 98 1.34 0.86 16.44
CA PHE A 98 0.90 0.89 15.05
C PHE A 98 1.01 2.29 14.45
N GLN A 99 0.51 3.31 15.16
CA GLN A 99 0.54 4.70 14.69
C GLN A 99 1.95 5.29 14.65
N ALA A 100 2.87 4.81 15.49
CA ALA A 100 4.28 5.22 15.46
C ALA A 100 5.03 4.73 14.20
N HIS A 101 4.51 3.74 13.48
CA HIS A 101 5.11 3.25 12.25
C HIS A 101 4.82 4.13 11.03
N THR A 102 5.77 4.14 10.07
CA THR A 102 5.59 4.84 8.79
C THR A 102 4.31 4.38 8.08
N GLY A 103 3.68 5.27 7.30
CA GLY A 103 2.48 4.92 6.53
C GLY A 103 2.68 3.72 5.59
N ALA A 104 3.90 3.51 5.08
CA ALA A 104 4.24 2.33 4.27
C ALA A 104 4.17 1.03 5.09
N MET A 105 4.69 1.04 6.31
CA MET A 105 4.64 -0.10 7.23
C MET A 105 3.21 -0.38 7.70
N ARG A 106 2.45 0.67 8.09
CA ARG A 106 1.02 0.55 8.44
C ARG A 106 0.19 -0.09 7.31
N ARG A 107 0.41 0.33 6.05
CA ARG A 107 -0.23 -0.31 4.88
C ARG A 107 0.21 -1.75 4.66
N ALA A 108 1.48 -2.07 4.88
CA ALA A 108 1.97 -3.43 4.73
C ALA A 108 1.29 -4.36 5.75
N MET A 109 1.11 -3.89 6.99
CA MET A 109 0.42 -4.60 8.06
C MET A 109 -1.05 -4.84 7.72
N ALA A 110 -1.79 -3.76 7.39
CA ALA A 110 -3.19 -3.85 6.96
C ALA A 110 -3.37 -4.81 5.77
N ARG A 111 -2.45 -4.75 4.81
CA ARG A 111 -2.47 -5.63 3.65
C ARG A 111 -2.20 -7.09 3.99
N LYS A 112 -1.26 -7.39 4.90
CA LYS A 112 -0.97 -8.77 5.33
C LYS A 112 -2.23 -9.45 5.89
N VAL A 113 -3.04 -8.71 6.64
CA VAL A 113 -4.33 -9.17 7.14
C VAL A 113 -5.33 -9.29 5.97
N ALA A 114 -5.54 -8.23 5.20
CA ALA A 114 -6.54 -8.20 4.11
C ALA A 114 -6.30 -9.23 2.99
N ASP A 115 -5.04 -9.58 2.67
CA ASP A 115 -4.70 -10.54 1.63
C ASP A 115 -5.06 -12.00 2.02
N ALA A 116 -5.36 -12.28 3.30
CA ALA A 116 -5.78 -13.61 3.73
C ALA A 116 -7.24 -13.90 3.31
N LYS A 117 -7.43 -14.97 2.55
CA LYS A 117 -8.72 -15.33 1.92
C LYS A 117 -9.81 -15.74 2.94
N ARG A 118 -9.41 -16.41 4.03
CA ARG A 118 -10.33 -16.94 5.04
C ARG A 118 -10.50 -15.94 6.19
N PRO A 119 -11.74 -15.64 6.63
CA PRO A 119 -11.99 -14.76 7.77
C PRO A 119 -11.21 -15.17 9.03
N ASP A 120 -11.22 -16.45 9.40
CA ASP A 120 -10.48 -16.95 10.57
C ASP A 120 -8.97 -16.66 10.49
N THR A 121 -8.41 -16.68 9.27
CA THR A 121 -6.99 -16.38 9.06
C THR A 121 -6.71 -14.90 9.16
N ARG A 122 -7.64 -14.03 8.74
CA ARG A 122 -7.54 -12.58 8.94
C ARG A 122 -7.58 -12.24 10.42
N ALA A 123 -8.57 -12.76 11.15
CA ALA A 123 -8.71 -12.58 12.59
C ALA A 123 -7.45 -13.04 13.32
N ARG A 124 -6.94 -14.24 13.03
CA ARG A 124 -5.69 -14.73 13.64
C ARG A 124 -4.50 -13.80 13.35
N TYR A 125 -4.31 -13.37 12.11
CA TYR A 125 -3.20 -12.46 11.78
C TYR A 125 -3.34 -11.08 12.42
N ALA A 126 -4.56 -10.56 12.54
CA ALA A 126 -4.82 -9.29 13.22
C ALA A 126 -4.43 -9.37 14.70
N VAL A 127 -4.87 -10.43 15.39
CA VAL A 127 -4.56 -10.72 16.79
C VAL A 127 -3.05 -10.88 16.97
N GLU A 128 -2.40 -11.79 16.24
CA GLU A 128 -0.95 -12.02 16.32
C GLU A 128 -0.13 -10.74 16.08
N LEU A 129 -0.57 -9.90 15.14
CA LEU A 129 0.11 -8.65 14.83
C LEU A 129 -0.03 -7.64 15.98
N ALA A 130 -1.23 -7.47 16.51
CA ALA A 130 -1.48 -6.50 17.57
C ALA A 130 -0.82 -6.94 18.89
N GLU A 131 -0.81 -8.23 19.23
CA GLU A 131 -0.03 -8.75 20.38
C GLU A 131 1.46 -8.42 20.25
N ARG A 132 2.05 -8.65 19.07
CA ARG A 132 3.46 -8.32 18.83
C ARG A 132 3.75 -6.83 18.99
N LEU A 133 2.87 -5.98 18.45
CA LEU A 133 3.02 -4.53 18.56
C LEU A 133 2.91 -4.07 20.01
N ALA A 134 1.96 -4.61 20.79
CA ALA A 134 1.83 -4.32 22.22
C ALA A 134 3.10 -4.69 23.01
N GLN A 135 3.82 -5.73 22.59
CA GLN A 135 5.10 -6.15 23.17
C GLN A 135 6.32 -5.37 22.64
N GLY A 136 6.13 -4.39 21.76
CA GLY A 136 7.22 -3.64 21.13
C GLY A 136 7.98 -4.42 20.04
N GLY A 137 7.42 -5.53 19.57
CA GLY A 137 8.02 -6.39 18.55
C GLY A 137 7.89 -5.82 17.13
N HIS A 138 8.77 -6.27 16.24
CA HIS A 138 8.70 -5.88 14.82
C HIS A 138 7.55 -6.62 14.11
N PRO A 139 6.73 -5.94 13.28
CA PRO A 139 5.48 -6.51 12.75
C PRO A 139 5.66 -7.74 11.85
N PHE A 140 6.81 -7.87 11.18
CA PHE A 140 7.09 -8.97 10.22
C PHE A 140 8.27 -9.86 10.56
N ARG A 141 9.05 -9.55 11.60
CA ARG A 141 10.23 -10.32 11.95
C ARG A 141 9.90 -11.10 13.22
N ALA A 142 10.36 -12.35 13.32
CA ALA A 142 10.35 -13.01 14.61
C ALA A 142 11.27 -12.22 15.55
N SER A 143 10.76 -11.92 16.74
CA SER A 143 11.53 -11.42 17.88
C SER A 143 12.58 -12.43 18.31
#